data_AF-A0A242C704-F1
#
_entry.id   AF-A0A242C704-F1
#
_cell.length_a   1.000
_cell.length_b   1.000
_cell.length_c   1.000
_cell.angle_alpha   90.00
_cell.angle_beta   90.00
_cell.angle_gamma   90.00
#
_symmetry.space_group_name_H-M   'P 1'
#
loop_
_entity.id
_entity.type
_entity.pdbx_description
1 polymer ?
#
loop_
_entity_poly.entity_id
_entity_poly.type
_entity_poly.pdbx_seq_one_letter_code
_entity_poly.pdbx_strand_id
1 'polypeptide(L)'
;MKKISRLGLVLLCGLILVGCSNTNAGKLQKKVDKLEKNVDSLSKKINELEAVDTSSEKDAAKTKESKERQARLDKRDAEAEKLLADKIKVPETANKSQEQVESEFEVAGLKVKFVPTNLDKWAVSNKRKIYKGECDYVRDNSGAELFESDKVGIEKRGYYAKKGDTILVGYSDHDFDGTSSAEPEKTTPSSSSQEAAKDNNNAANKSDIEAAIKKVDAKYDDMIKKAQGYVDNPSSYKDSTSLEFLKDYTELMAEYSKLGETVNNVGDDFSASDSMKIYTNMLTKYTKLMELYSKLS
;
A
#
# COMPACT_ATOMS: atom_id res chain seq x y z
N MET A 1 -4.68 22.26 30.99
CA MET A 1 -5.04 22.54 32.41
C MET A 1 -5.37 21.23 33.12
N LYS A 2 -5.11 21.17 34.43
CA LYS A 2 -4.92 19.96 35.27
C LYS A 2 -6.02 18.88 35.11
N LYS A 3 -5.61 17.66 34.76
CA LYS A 3 -6.44 16.44 34.87
C LYS A 3 -6.45 16.00 36.33
N ILE A 4 -7.53 16.29 37.05
CA ILE A 4 -7.79 15.70 38.37
C ILE A 4 -8.36 14.30 38.11
N SER A 5 -7.62 13.28 38.52
CA SER A 5 -8.02 11.87 38.50
C SER A 5 -9.35 11.69 39.24
N ARG A 6 -10.41 11.34 38.50
CA ARG A 6 -11.76 11.09 39.01
C ARG A 6 -11.85 9.87 39.96
N LEU A 7 -10.77 9.08 40.12
CA LEU A 7 -10.70 8.03 41.14
C LEU A 7 -10.58 8.59 42.57
N GLY A 8 -10.05 9.81 42.75
CA GLY A 8 -9.84 10.41 44.08
C GLY A 8 -11.11 10.95 44.74
N LEU A 9 -12.19 11.20 43.98
CA LEU A 9 -13.42 11.79 44.51
C LEU A 9 -14.45 10.74 44.97
N VAL A 10 -14.39 9.52 44.42
CA VAL A 10 -15.32 8.44 44.78
C VAL A 10 -14.92 7.77 46.11
N LEU A 11 -13.63 7.80 46.46
CA LEU A 11 -13.13 7.29 47.75
C LEU A 11 -13.36 8.22 48.94
N LEU A 12 -13.72 9.49 48.72
CA LEU A 12 -13.92 10.47 49.81
C LEU A 12 -15.38 10.59 50.29
N CYS A 13 -16.35 9.99 49.58
CA CYS A 13 -17.76 9.99 50.02
C CYS A 13 -18.18 8.72 50.78
N GLY A 14 -17.29 7.73 50.95
CA GLY A 14 -17.57 6.48 51.65
C GLY A 14 -17.42 6.52 53.18
N LEU A 15 -17.00 7.66 53.76
CA LEU A 15 -16.59 7.74 55.17
C LEU A 15 -17.49 8.60 56.07
N ILE A 16 -18.65 9.06 55.59
CA ILE A 16 -19.61 9.78 56.43
C ILE A 16 -20.99 9.16 56.20
N LEU A 17 -21.32 8.09 56.94
CA LEU A 17 -22.68 7.69 57.32
C LEU A 17 -22.68 6.44 58.23
N VAL A 18 -21.79 6.40 59.23
CA VAL A 18 -21.97 5.54 60.41
C VAL A 18 -22.00 6.45 61.63
N GLY A 19 -23.21 6.87 62.01
CA GLY A 19 -23.42 7.63 63.24
C GLY A 19 -24.80 8.29 63.29
N CYS A 20 -25.57 7.91 64.32
CA CYS A 20 -26.83 8.49 64.80
C CYS A 20 -28.15 7.85 64.34
N SER A 21 -28.54 6.91 65.19
CA SER A 21 -29.86 6.48 65.63
C SER A 21 -31.08 7.37 65.30
N ASN A 22 -32.14 6.67 64.87
CA ASN A 22 -33.55 6.91 65.20
C ASN A 22 -34.23 8.20 64.71
N THR A 23 -34.79 8.19 63.49
CA THR A 23 -36.21 8.55 63.19
C THR A 23 -36.53 8.48 61.68
N ASN A 24 -37.64 7.79 61.34
CA ASN A 24 -38.37 7.85 60.05
C ASN A 24 -37.67 7.41 58.75
N ALA A 25 -37.40 6.11 58.62
CA ALA A 25 -36.94 5.45 57.40
C ALA A 25 -37.79 5.76 56.14
N GLY A 26 -39.11 5.93 56.28
CA GLY A 26 -40.02 6.18 55.14
C GLY A 26 -39.88 7.56 54.49
N LYS A 27 -39.42 8.58 55.22
CA LYS A 27 -39.14 9.92 54.65
C LYS A 27 -37.75 9.99 54.02
N LEU A 28 -36.82 9.16 54.49
CA LEU A 28 -35.48 9.05 53.92
C LEU A 28 -35.51 8.32 52.58
N GLN A 29 -36.27 7.22 52.48
CA GLN A 29 -36.43 6.46 51.24
C GLN A 29 -36.96 7.33 50.09
N LYS A 30 -38.02 8.13 50.33
CA LYS A 30 -38.54 9.06 49.31
C LYS A 30 -37.55 10.13 48.87
N LYS A 31 -36.60 10.52 49.73
CA LYS A 31 -35.53 11.46 49.36
C LYS A 31 -34.44 10.75 48.57
N VAL A 32 -34.12 9.50 48.91
CA VAL A 32 -33.18 8.64 48.15
C VAL A 32 -33.72 8.39 46.75
N ASP A 33 -34.97 7.95 46.59
CA ASP A 33 -35.58 7.68 45.27
C ASP A 33 -35.65 8.95 44.40
N LYS A 34 -35.82 10.12 45.02
CA LYS A 34 -35.82 11.42 44.31
C LYS A 34 -34.40 11.85 43.91
N LEU A 35 -33.40 11.54 44.73
CA LEU A 35 -32.00 11.75 44.40
C LEU A 35 -31.55 10.83 43.27
N GLU A 36 -31.95 9.56 43.29
CA GLU A 36 -31.63 8.56 42.25
C GLU A 36 -32.18 9.00 40.88
N LYS A 37 -33.46 9.43 40.82
CA LYS A 37 -34.04 9.99 39.59
C LYS A 37 -33.34 11.25 39.07
N ASN A 38 -32.88 12.10 39.97
CA ASN A 38 -32.13 13.29 39.59
C ASN A 38 -30.73 12.93 39.08
N VAL A 39 -30.07 11.95 39.70
CA VAL A 39 -28.76 11.43 39.27
C VAL A 39 -28.86 10.77 37.89
N ASP A 40 -29.91 9.99 37.61
CA ASP A 40 -30.14 9.40 36.29
C ASP A 40 -30.39 10.47 35.22
N SER A 41 -31.17 11.52 35.56
CA SER A 41 -31.40 12.64 34.65
C SER A 41 -30.13 13.45 34.38
N LEU A 42 -29.27 13.64 35.38
CA LEU A 42 -27.98 14.30 35.24
C LEU A 42 -26.99 13.45 34.44
N SER A 43 -26.95 12.13 34.68
CA SER A 43 -26.13 11.18 33.92
C SER A 43 -26.51 11.19 32.44
N LYS A 44 -27.82 11.22 32.14
CA LYS A 44 -28.31 11.33 30.76
C LYS A 44 -27.91 12.65 30.08
N LYS A 45 -28.01 13.77 30.79
CA LYS A 45 -27.56 15.09 30.28
C LYS A 45 -26.04 15.16 30.09
N ILE A 46 -25.26 14.51 30.95
CA ILE A 46 -23.80 14.42 30.82
C ILE A 46 -23.44 13.63 29.56
N ASN A 47 -24.11 12.50 29.29
CA ASN A 47 -23.90 11.73 28.07
C ASN A 47 -24.30 12.50 26.80
N GLU A 48 -25.38 13.28 26.85
CA GLU A 48 -25.79 14.18 25.75
C GLU A 48 -24.78 15.33 25.54
N LEU A 49 -24.12 15.82 26.58
CA LEU A 49 -23.08 16.87 26.49
C LEU A 49 -21.71 16.33 26.04
N GLU A 50 -21.31 15.13 26.46
CA GLU A 50 -20.05 14.50 26.03
C GLU A 50 -20.07 14.10 24.54
N ALA A 51 -21.24 13.84 23.96
CA ALA A 51 -21.42 13.58 22.53
C ALA A 51 -21.30 14.85 21.64
N VAL A 52 -21.53 16.04 22.20
CA VAL A 52 -21.52 17.31 21.44
C VAL A 52 -20.12 17.94 21.38
N ASP A 53 -19.28 17.74 22.40
CA ASP A 53 -17.94 18.36 22.48
C ASP A 53 -16.83 17.63 21.69
N THR A 54 -17.06 16.39 21.24
CA THR A 54 -16.01 15.60 20.54
C THR A 54 -16.18 15.50 19.02
N SER A 55 -17.34 15.90 18.48
CA SER A 55 -17.61 15.88 17.03
C SER A 55 -17.18 17.18 16.32
N SER A 56 -17.44 18.35 16.91
CA SER A 56 -17.25 19.62 16.19
C SER A 56 -15.78 20.02 15.91
N GLU A 57 -14.83 19.71 16.81
CA GLU A 57 -13.41 20.05 16.60
C GLU A 57 -12.68 19.06 15.68
N LYS A 58 -13.02 17.77 15.72
CA LYS A 58 -12.43 16.77 14.81
C LYS A 58 -12.92 16.94 13.37
N ASP A 59 -14.18 17.33 13.19
CA ASP A 59 -14.73 17.58 11.85
C ASP A 59 -14.20 18.89 11.25
N ALA A 60 -13.97 19.93 12.06
CA ALA A 60 -13.33 21.15 11.62
C ALA A 60 -11.85 20.93 11.20
N ALA A 61 -11.10 20.14 11.96
CA ALA A 61 -9.71 19.79 11.64
C ALA A 61 -9.59 18.94 10.36
N LYS A 62 -10.43 17.91 10.21
CA LYS A 62 -10.51 17.10 8.97
C LYS A 62 -10.93 17.93 7.76
N THR A 63 -11.84 18.89 7.95
CA THR A 63 -12.29 19.79 6.87
C THR A 63 -11.16 20.73 6.42
N LYS A 64 -10.34 21.22 7.34
CA LYS A 64 -9.19 22.07 7.02
C LYS A 64 -8.09 21.29 6.28
N GLU A 65 -7.75 20.10 6.76
CA GLU A 65 -6.75 19.23 6.13
C GLU A 65 -7.18 18.78 4.72
N SER A 66 -8.46 18.45 4.53
CA SER A 66 -9.02 18.12 3.22
C SER A 66 -8.92 19.28 2.22
N LYS A 67 -9.24 20.51 2.66
CA LYS A 67 -9.11 21.71 1.81
C LYS A 67 -7.67 22.02 1.45
N GLU A 68 -6.73 21.90 2.40
CA GLU A 68 -5.31 22.12 2.15
C GLU A 68 -4.74 21.06 1.20
N ARG A 69 -5.15 19.79 1.35
CA ARG A 69 -4.78 18.71 0.43
C ARG A 69 -5.31 18.98 -0.97
N GLN A 70 -6.58 19.37 -1.12
CA GLN A 70 -7.16 19.67 -2.42
C GLN A 70 -6.44 20.85 -3.08
N ALA A 71 -6.18 21.94 -2.35
CA ALA A 71 -5.43 23.08 -2.88
C ALA A 71 -4.01 22.71 -3.35
N ARG A 72 -3.34 21.75 -2.67
CA ARG A 72 -2.04 21.23 -3.12
C ARG A 72 -2.16 20.40 -4.40
N LEU A 73 -3.22 19.59 -4.54
CA LEU A 73 -3.49 18.81 -5.75
C LEU A 73 -3.80 19.75 -6.92
N ASP A 74 -4.70 20.72 -6.74
CA ASP A 74 -5.06 21.71 -7.76
C ASP A 74 -3.84 22.50 -8.23
N LYS A 75 -2.98 22.92 -7.28
CA LYS A 75 -1.73 23.62 -7.59
C LYS A 75 -0.80 22.74 -8.42
N ARG A 76 -0.59 21.48 -8.02
CA ARG A 76 0.26 20.54 -8.74
C ARG A 76 -0.28 20.28 -10.15
N ASP A 77 -1.59 20.10 -10.28
CA ASP A 77 -2.21 19.80 -11.57
C ASP A 77 -2.11 20.99 -12.53
N ALA A 78 -2.21 22.23 -12.03
CA ALA A 78 -1.96 23.46 -12.79
C ALA A 78 -0.48 23.63 -13.18
N GLU A 79 0.46 23.25 -12.30
CA GLU A 79 1.89 23.21 -12.64
C GLU A 79 2.19 22.15 -13.71
N ALA A 80 1.56 20.99 -13.61
CA ALA A 80 1.66 19.92 -14.60
C ALA A 80 1.13 20.36 -15.97
N GLU A 81 0.01 21.07 -16.04
CA GLU A 81 -0.52 21.61 -17.29
C GLU A 81 0.45 22.57 -17.96
N LYS A 82 1.11 23.43 -17.18
CA LYS A 82 2.13 24.34 -17.71
C LYS A 82 3.36 23.59 -18.23
N LEU A 83 3.81 22.55 -17.52
CA LEU A 83 4.96 21.74 -17.91
C LEU A 83 4.71 20.94 -19.21
N LEU A 84 3.45 20.60 -19.47
CA LEU A 84 3.05 19.72 -20.58
C LEU A 84 2.37 20.47 -21.75
N ALA A 85 2.20 21.79 -21.66
CA ALA A 85 1.38 22.57 -22.60
C ALA A 85 1.81 22.45 -24.08
N ASP A 86 3.10 22.26 -24.35
CA ASP A 86 3.67 22.12 -25.70
C ASP A 86 4.13 20.69 -26.01
N LYS A 87 3.75 19.72 -25.18
CA LYS A 87 4.18 18.34 -25.26
C LYS A 87 3.02 17.40 -25.55
N ILE A 88 3.33 16.34 -26.29
CA ILE A 88 2.43 15.26 -26.66
C ILE A 88 2.83 14.05 -25.86
N LYS A 89 1.85 13.42 -25.20
CA LYS A 89 2.06 12.15 -24.51
C LYS A 89 2.36 11.08 -25.54
N VAL A 90 3.49 10.40 -25.38
CA VAL A 90 3.88 9.28 -26.24
C VAL A 90 2.93 8.11 -25.96
N PRO A 91 2.24 7.55 -26.98
CA PRO A 91 1.39 6.38 -26.80
C PRO A 91 2.17 5.18 -26.26
N GLU A 92 1.50 4.29 -25.53
CA GLU A 92 2.10 3.03 -25.08
C GLU A 92 2.44 2.16 -26.30
N THR A 93 3.64 1.59 -26.33
CA THR A 93 4.16 0.84 -27.49
C THR A 93 4.28 -0.65 -27.22
N ALA A 94 4.36 -1.06 -25.95
CA ALA A 94 4.65 -2.44 -25.62
C ALA A 94 3.57 -3.39 -26.13
N ASN A 95 4.02 -4.54 -26.66
CA ASN A 95 3.17 -5.64 -27.12
C ASN A 95 2.29 -5.30 -28.34
N LYS A 96 2.56 -4.19 -29.01
CA LYS A 96 1.89 -3.78 -30.25
C LYS A 96 2.74 -4.12 -31.47
N SER A 97 2.12 -4.26 -32.64
CA SER A 97 2.86 -4.36 -33.90
C SER A 97 3.47 -3.01 -34.27
N GLN A 98 4.52 -3.03 -35.10
CA GLN A 98 5.08 -1.81 -35.70
C GLN A 98 4.01 -0.95 -36.40
N GLU A 99 3.09 -1.58 -37.14
CA GLU A 99 2.00 -0.89 -37.85
C GLU A 99 1.04 -0.17 -36.89
N GLN A 100 0.69 -0.80 -35.76
CA GLN A 100 -0.15 -0.19 -34.72
C GLN A 100 0.55 1.01 -34.08
N VAL A 101 1.83 0.85 -33.74
CA VAL A 101 2.63 1.93 -33.15
C VAL A 101 2.77 3.10 -34.12
N GLU A 102 3.07 2.83 -35.39
CA GLU A 102 3.19 3.88 -36.41
C GLU A 102 1.90 4.67 -36.58
N SER A 103 0.75 3.99 -36.67
CA SER A 103 -0.57 4.61 -36.76
C SER A 103 -0.90 5.47 -35.54
N GLU A 104 -0.68 4.96 -34.32
CA GLU A 104 -0.94 5.72 -33.10
C GLU A 104 -0.03 6.95 -32.97
N PHE A 105 1.23 6.84 -33.41
CA PHE A 105 2.18 7.95 -33.39
C PHE A 105 1.79 9.01 -34.41
N GLU A 106 1.37 8.61 -35.62
CA GLU A 106 0.88 9.53 -36.63
C GLU A 106 -0.34 10.33 -36.13
N VAL A 107 -1.31 9.65 -35.51
CA VAL A 107 -2.49 10.28 -34.89
C VAL A 107 -2.09 11.24 -33.78
N ALA A 108 -1.09 10.86 -32.96
CA ALA A 108 -0.52 11.73 -31.93
C ALA A 108 0.32 12.88 -32.53
N GLY A 109 0.65 12.86 -33.82
CA GLY A 109 1.53 13.86 -34.43
C GLY A 109 3.00 13.68 -34.07
N LEU A 110 3.43 12.45 -33.81
CA LEU A 110 4.80 12.03 -33.56
C LEU A 110 5.33 11.21 -34.75
N LYS A 111 6.64 11.06 -34.84
CA LYS A 111 7.30 10.13 -35.77
C LYS A 111 7.89 8.97 -34.99
N VAL A 112 7.97 7.79 -35.60
CA VAL A 112 8.61 6.62 -34.99
C VAL A 112 9.79 6.16 -35.84
N LYS A 113 10.85 5.71 -35.17
CA LYS A 113 11.95 4.95 -35.79
C LYS A 113 12.15 3.67 -35.01
N PHE A 114 11.95 2.55 -35.69
CA PHE A 114 12.11 1.23 -35.09
C PHE A 114 13.57 0.81 -35.03
N VAL A 115 13.98 0.24 -33.90
CA VAL A 115 15.33 -0.25 -33.66
C VAL A 115 15.25 -1.70 -33.15
N PRO A 116 15.96 -2.67 -33.77
CA PRO A 116 15.97 -4.04 -33.28
C PRO A 116 16.42 -4.10 -31.82
N THR A 117 15.68 -4.84 -31.00
CA THR A 117 15.96 -5.02 -29.57
C THR A 117 15.71 -6.47 -29.20
N ASN A 118 16.63 -7.10 -28.46
CA ASN A 118 16.42 -8.44 -27.94
C ASN A 118 15.43 -8.39 -26.77
N LEU A 119 14.27 -9.04 -26.93
CA LEU A 119 13.22 -9.11 -25.91
C LEU A 119 13.14 -10.47 -25.22
N ASP A 120 14.03 -11.42 -25.55
CA ASP A 120 13.97 -12.82 -25.14
C ASP A 120 14.02 -12.95 -23.61
N LYS A 121 14.93 -12.22 -22.94
CA LYS A 121 15.05 -12.23 -21.48
C LYS A 121 13.75 -11.78 -20.79
N TRP A 122 13.09 -10.78 -21.38
CA TRP A 122 11.79 -10.31 -20.90
C TRP A 122 10.71 -11.36 -21.17
N ALA A 123 10.72 -11.98 -22.36
CA ALA A 123 9.81 -13.07 -22.72
C ALA A 123 9.91 -14.27 -21.77
N VAL A 124 11.13 -14.73 -21.45
CA VAL A 124 11.40 -15.83 -20.52
C VAL A 124 10.86 -15.49 -19.14
N SER A 125 11.17 -14.28 -18.65
CA SER A 125 10.75 -13.81 -17.33
C SER A 125 9.22 -13.73 -17.20
N ASN A 126 8.53 -13.40 -18.30
CA ASN A 126 7.07 -13.29 -18.36
C ASN A 126 6.36 -14.54 -18.90
N LYS A 127 7.10 -15.61 -19.25
CA LYS A 127 6.59 -16.85 -19.86
C LYS A 127 5.67 -16.59 -21.05
N ARG A 128 6.11 -15.68 -21.92
CA ARG A 128 5.33 -15.15 -23.04
C ARG A 128 6.05 -15.42 -24.35
N LYS A 129 5.27 -15.76 -25.38
CA LYS A 129 5.74 -15.74 -26.77
C LYS A 129 5.80 -14.30 -27.28
N ILE A 130 6.88 -13.96 -27.96
CA ILE A 130 7.06 -12.70 -28.68
C ILE A 130 7.00 -13.00 -30.16
N TYR A 131 6.30 -12.14 -30.89
CA TYR A 131 6.23 -12.21 -32.33
C TYR A 131 7.20 -11.21 -32.97
N LYS A 132 7.74 -11.58 -34.12
CA LYS A 132 8.50 -10.67 -34.97
C LYS A 132 7.66 -9.42 -35.27
N GLY A 133 8.26 -8.24 -35.12
CA GLY A 133 7.60 -6.95 -35.28
C GLY A 133 6.84 -6.46 -34.05
N GLU A 134 6.87 -7.20 -32.94
CA GLU A 134 6.32 -6.73 -31.66
C GLU A 134 7.24 -5.69 -31.03
N CYS A 135 6.65 -4.57 -30.58
CA CYS A 135 7.38 -3.44 -30.01
C CYS A 135 7.56 -3.56 -28.50
N ASP A 136 8.69 -3.03 -28.01
CA ASP A 136 9.01 -2.84 -26.60
C ASP A 136 8.43 -1.51 -26.08
N TYR A 137 8.54 -1.28 -24.76
CA TYR A 137 8.28 0.00 -24.14
C TYR A 137 9.26 1.07 -24.64
N VAL A 138 8.79 2.32 -24.65
CA VAL A 138 9.64 3.50 -24.78
C VAL A 138 10.56 3.59 -23.56
N ARG A 139 11.88 3.74 -23.79
CA ARG A 139 12.90 3.82 -22.74
C ARG A 139 13.57 5.20 -22.72
N ASP A 140 14.41 5.41 -21.71
CA ASP A 140 15.35 6.52 -21.69
C ASP A 140 16.21 6.52 -22.95
N ASN A 141 16.49 7.71 -23.48
CA ASN A 141 17.16 7.95 -24.78
C ASN A 141 16.31 7.62 -26.02
N SER A 142 15.00 7.45 -25.88
CA SER A 142 14.08 7.33 -27.01
C SER A 142 13.85 8.64 -27.78
N GLY A 143 14.34 9.77 -27.26
CA GLY A 143 13.98 11.11 -27.75
C GLY A 143 12.75 11.71 -27.05
N ALA A 144 12.11 10.96 -26.14
CA ALA A 144 11.08 11.47 -25.24
C ALA A 144 11.62 11.75 -23.84
N GLU A 145 10.96 12.66 -23.11
CA GLU A 145 11.26 12.99 -21.72
C GLU A 145 10.24 12.32 -20.79
N LEU A 146 10.72 11.63 -19.75
CA LEU A 146 9.88 11.02 -18.72
C LEU A 146 9.42 12.06 -17.69
N PHE A 147 8.11 12.18 -17.50
CA PHE A 147 7.50 12.97 -16.43
C PHE A 147 6.94 12.04 -15.36
N GLU A 148 7.54 12.10 -14.17
CA GLU A 148 7.18 11.26 -13.02
C GLU A 148 5.94 11.76 -12.26
N SER A 149 5.31 10.86 -11.52
CA SER A 149 4.03 11.12 -10.83
C SER A 149 4.12 12.15 -9.71
N ASP A 150 5.29 12.37 -9.14
CA ASP A 150 5.54 13.42 -8.14
C ASP A 150 5.46 14.83 -8.76
N LYS A 151 5.87 14.97 -10.02
CA LYS A 151 5.85 16.23 -10.78
C LYS A 151 4.50 16.49 -11.43
N VAL A 152 3.92 15.48 -12.09
CA VAL A 152 2.73 15.69 -12.94
C VAL A 152 1.46 15.01 -12.44
N GLY A 153 1.54 14.24 -11.35
CA GLY A 153 0.46 13.38 -10.89
C GLY A 153 0.42 12.03 -11.59
N ILE A 154 -0.28 11.06 -10.99
CA ILE A 154 -0.30 9.66 -11.47
C ILE A 154 -0.90 9.55 -12.87
N GLU A 155 -1.99 10.27 -13.15
CA GLU A 155 -2.72 10.18 -14.43
C GLU A 155 -1.92 10.75 -15.61
N LYS A 156 -1.10 11.79 -15.34
CA LYS A 156 -0.29 12.45 -16.35
C LYS A 156 1.12 11.86 -16.45
N ARG A 157 1.49 10.89 -15.62
CA ARG A 157 2.80 10.20 -15.71
C ARG A 157 2.99 9.55 -17.08
N GLY A 158 4.22 9.63 -17.59
CA GLY A 158 4.62 8.96 -18.83
C GLY A 158 5.68 9.73 -19.61
N TYR A 159 5.97 9.24 -20.82
CA TYR A 159 6.89 9.89 -21.75
C TYR A 159 6.18 10.96 -22.58
N TYR A 160 6.85 12.07 -22.82
CA TYR A 160 6.35 13.20 -23.58
C TYR A 160 7.40 13.74 -24.56
N ALA A 161 6.95 14.19 -25.72
CA ALA A 161 7.80 14.77 -26.76
C ALA A 161 7.08 15.92 -27.48
N LYS A 162 7.80 16.72 -28.27
CA LYS A 162 7.16 17.78 -29.06
C LYS A 162 6.53 17.19 -30.31
N LYS A 163 5.53 17.89 -30.84
CA LYS A 163 4.90 17.53 -32.10
C LYS A 163 5.95 17.42 -33.21
N GLY A 164 5.96 16.30 -33.92
CA GLY A 164 6.86 16.01 -35.03
C GLY A 164 8.20 15.41 -34.62
N ASP A 165 8.48 15.27 -33.32
CA ASP A 165 9.68 14.59 -32.82
C ASP A 165 9.68 13.11 -33.24
N THR A 166 10.87 12.58 -33.49
CA THR A 166 11.08 11.16 -33.80
C THR A 166 11.42 10.39 -32.53
N ILE A 167 10.60 9.41 -32.20
CA ILE A 167 10.79 8.54 -31.05
C ILE A 167 11.39 7.21 -31.49
N LEU A 168 12.42 6.76 -30.79
CA LEU A 168 13.01 5.44 -30.99
C LEU A 168 12.19 4.40 -30.22
N VAL A 169 11.71 3.38 -30.94
CA VAL A 169 10.95 2.26 -30.35
C VAL A 169 11.67 0.96 -30.66
N GLY A 170 11.98 0.21 -29.61
CA GLY A 170 12.56 -1.13 -29.74
C GLY A 170 11.54 -2.11 -30.34
N TYR A 171 11.98 -3.05 -31.17
CA TYR A 171 11.12 -4.14 -31.64
C TYR A 171 11.87 -5.47 -31.75
N SER A 172 11.14 -6.58 -31.63
CA SER A 172 11.70 -7.92 -31.87
C SER A 172 11.85 -8.18 -33.36
N ASP A 173 13.05 -8.52 -33.81
CA ASP A 173 13.32 -8.88 -35.21
C ASP A 173 13.06 -10.37 -35.54
N HIS A 174 12.66 -11.15 -34.54
CA HIS A 174 12.34 -12.57 -34.66
C HIS A 174 11.20 -13.01 -33.73
N ASP A 175 10.66 -14.20 -33.99
CA ASP A 175 9.74 -14.87 -33.07
C ASP A 175 10.54 -15.56 -31.96
N PHE A 176 10.06 -15.49 -30.72
CA PHE A 176 10.66 -16.18 -29.58
C PHE A 176 9.57 -16.81 -28.72
N ASP A 177 9.68 -18.10 -28.39
CA ASP A 177 8.59 -18.85 -27.75
C ASP A 177 8.47 -18.64 -26.23
N GLY A 178 9.37 -17.85 -25.63
CA GLY A 178 9.37 -17.57 -24.20
C GLY A 178 10.00 -18.68 -23.36
N THR A 179 10.61 -19.69 -23.98
CA THR A 179 11.31 -20.75 -23.26
C THR A 179 12.80 -20.43 -23.15
N SER A 180 13.37 -20.65 -21.97
CA SER A 180 14.82 -20.61 -21.81
C SER A 180 15.38 -21.84 -22.51
N SER A 181 15.91 -21.69 -23.72
CA SER A 181 16.69 -22.76 -24.34
C SER A 181 17.95 -22.97 -23.50
N ALA A 182 17.92 -23.96 -22.61
CA ALA A 182 19.11 -24.52 -22.02
C ALA A 182 19.79 -25.38 -23.09
N GLU A 183 20.43 -24.77 -24.08
CA GLU A 183 21.38 -25.49 -24.91
C GLU A 183 22.72 -25.58 -24.16
N PRO A 184 23.33 -26.78 -24.10
CA PRO A 184 24.60 -26.98 -23.39
C PRO A 184 25.71 -26.25 -24.13
N GLU A 185 26.40 -25.34 -23.44
CA GLU A 185 27.66 -24.78 -23.92
C GLU A 185 28.62 -25.93 -24.28
N LYS A 186 29.01 -25.97 -25.56
CA LYS A 186 30.17 -26.76 -26.00
C LYS A 186 31.40 -26.21 -25.28
N THR A 187 31.79 -26.92 -24.23
CA THR A 187 33.06 -26.75 -23.52
C THR A 187 34.22 -26.90 -24.50
N THR A 188 34.89 -25.78 -24.77
CA THR A 188 36.24 -25.77 -25.32
C THR A 188 37.20 -25.80 -24.12
N PRO A 189 38.08 -26.79 -23.97
CA PRO A 189 38.96 -26.85 -22.82
C PRO A 189 40.12 -25.88 -23.03
N SER A 190 40.09 -24.74 -22.35
CA SER A 190 41.29 -23.94 -22.14
C SER A 190 41.60 -23.88 -20.65
N SER A 191 42.67 -24.59 -20.32
CA SER A 191 43.34 -24.64 -19.03
C SER A 191 43.65 -23.24 -18.49
N SER A 192 43.21 -22.96 -17.27
CA SER A 192 43.80 -21.95 -16.39
C SER A 192 43.30 -22.21 -14.97
N SER A 193 44.11 -22.92 -14.20
CA SER A 193 43.98 -23.03 -12.76
C SER A 193 44.07 -21.64 -12.12
N GLN A 194 43.08 -21.25 -11.32
CA GLN A 194 43.31 -20.47 -10.11
C GLN A 194 42.11 -20.53 -9.15
N GLU A 195 42.40 -21.15 -8.01
CA GLU A 195 41.89 -20.91 -6.66
C GLU A 195 40.39 -20.85 -6.40
N ALA A 196 39.91 -21.91 -5.74
CA ALA A 196 38.69 -21.96 -4.97
C ALA A 196 38.68 -20.87 -3.88
N ALA A 197 37.97 -19.79 -4.15
CA ALA A 197 37.47 -18.90 -3.10
C ALA A 197 36.22 -19.55 -2.49
N LYS A 198 36.28 -19.82 -1.18
CA LYS A 198 35.18 -20.36 -0.37
C LYS A 198 33.98 -19.40 -0.42
N ASP A 199 32.95 -19.85 -1.12
CA ASP A 199 31.64 -19.22 -1.18
C ASP A 199 30.84 -19.62 0.08
N ASN A 200 31.13 -18.96 1.22
CA ASN A 200 30.51 -19.26 2.51
C ASN A 200 29.54 -18.18 3.00
N ASN A 201 29.20 -17.18 2.17
CA ASN A 201 28.30 -16.09 2.58
C ASN A 201 26.88 -16.18 1.97
N ASN A 202 26.64 -17.03 0.97
CA ASN A 202 25.40 -16.95 0.19
C ASN A 202 24.23 -17.84 0.67
N ALA A 203 24.48 -18.87 1.48
CA ALA A 203 23.42 -19.75 1.99
C ALA A 203 22.63 -19.16 3.17
N ALA A 204 23.24 -18.26 3.96
CA ALA A 204 22.60 -17.63 5.11
C ALA A 204 21.50 -16.63 4.70
N ASN A 205 21.72 -15.89 3.62
CA ASN A 205 20.87 -14.78 3.18
C ASN A 205 19.49 -15.21 2.64
N LYS A 206 19.39 -16.37 1.97
CA LYS A 206 18.10 -16.86 1.44
C LYS A 206 17.19 -17.43 2.52
N SER A 207 17.75 -18.13 3.50
CA SER A 207 17.01 -18.67 4.65
C SER A 207 16.35 -17.56 5.47
N ASP A 208 17.04 -16.42 5.63
CA ASP A 208 16.54 -15.26 6.36
C ASP A 208 15.38 -14.57 5.63
N ILE A 209 15.45 -14.49 4.30
CA ILE A 209 14.33 -14.02 3.46
C ILE A 209 13.12 -14.95 3.61
N GLU A 210 13.31 -16.26 3.49
CA GLU A 210 12.22 -17.24 3.62
C GLU A 210 11.55 -17.18 5.00
N ALA A 211 12.33 -17.01 6.07
CA ALA A 211 11.83 -16.83 7.42
C ALA A 211 11.04 -15.52 7.57
N ALA A 212 11.54 -14.41 7.02
CA ALA A 212 10.87 -13.11 7.04
C ALA A 212 9.53 -13.15 6.26
N ILE A 213 9.51 -13.79 5.09
CA ILE A 213 8.29 -13.99 4.31
C ILE A 213 7.26 -14.78 5.11
N LYS A 214 7.64 -15.93 5.68
CA LYS A 214 6.73 -16.77 6.49
C LYS A 214 6.12 -15.99 7.66
N LYS A 215 6.91 -15.11 8.29
CA LYS A 215 6.44 -14.28 9.40
C LYS A 215 5.38 -13.27 8.96
N VAL A 216 5.60 -12.57 7.85
CA VAL A 216 4.62 -11.63 7.28
C VAL A 216 3.37 -12.38 6.80
N ASP A 217 3.56 -13.53 6.14
CA ASP A 217 2.49 -14.37 5.62
C ASP A 217 1.54 -14.87 6.73
N ALA A 218 2.12 -15.32 7.86
CA ALA A 218 1.37 -15.75 9.04
C ALA A 218 0.59 -14.58 9.68
N LYS A 219 1.16 -13.37 9.73
CA LYS A 219 0.44 -12.19 10.24
C LYS A 219 -0.77 -11.84 9.37
N TYR A 220 -0.63 -11.89 8.05
CA TYR A 220 -1.77 -11.71 7.15
C TYR A 220 -2.85 -12.76 7.41
N ASP A 221 -2.50 -14.04 7.56
CA ASP A 221 -3.48 -15.10 7.79
C ASP A 221 -4.21 -14.95 9.13
N ASP A 222 -3.49 -14.60 10.20
CA ASP A 222 -4.08 -14.34 11.51
C ASP A 222 -5.05 -13.16 11.45
N MET A 223 -4.66 -12.06 10.79
CA MET A 223 -5.53 -10.89 10.64
C MET A 223 -6.75 -11.18 9.78
N ILE A 224 -6.60 -11.92 8.67
CA ILE A 224 -7.72 -12.34 7.82
C ILE A 224 -8.67 -13.22 8.62
N LYS A 225 -8.15 -14.17 9.41
CA LYS A 225 -8.96 -15.05 10.27
C LYS A 225 -9.72 -14.27 11.33
N LYS A 226 -9.09 -13.28 11.98
CA LYS A 226 -9.76 -12.38 12.93
C LYS A 226 -10.86 -11.58 12.24
N ALA A 227 -10.55 -10.92 11.12
CA ALA A 227 -11.50 -10.12 10.35
C ALA A 227 -12.70 -10.97 9.89
N GLN A 228 -12.45 -12.17 9.37
CA GLN A 228 -13.51 -13.10 8.99
C GLN A 228 -14.38 -13.49 10.20
N GLY A 229 -13.78 -13.76 11.36
CA GLY A 229 -14.53 -14.06 12.58
C GLY A 229 -15.46 -12.92 13.01
N TYR A 230 -15.05 -11.66 12.81
CA TYR A 230 -15.92 -10.50 13.06
C TYR A 230 -17.02 -10.36 12.00
N VAL A 231 -16.73 -10.67 10.73
CA VAL A 231 -17.74 -10.68 9.67
C VAL A 231 -18.79 -11.77 9.93
N ASP A 232 -18.35 -12.95 10.35
CA ASP A 232 -19.23 -14.10 10.64
C ASP A 232 -20.05 -13.87 11.92
N ASN A 233 -19.52 -13.08 12.87
CA ASN A 233 -20.22 -12.71 14.10
C ASN A 233 -20.09 -11.20 14.38
N PRO A 234 -20.91 -10.35 13.73
CA PRO A 234 -20.79 -8.89 13.86
C PRO A 234 -20.95 -8.39 15.30
N SER A 235 -21.72 -9.09 16.13
CA SER A 235 -21.91 -8.73 17.55
C SER A 235 -20.64 -8.86 18.42
N SER A 236 -19.63 -9.58 17.91
CA SER A 236 -18.32 -9.71 18.55
C SER A 236 -17.37 -8.55 18.24
N TYR A 237 -17.68 -7.74 17.22
CA TYR A 237 -16.89 -6.57 16.86
C TYR A 237 -17.28 -5.39 17.76
N LYS A 238 -16.33 -4.90 18.55
CA LYS A 238 -16.50 -3.77 19.48
C LYS A 238 -15.44 -2.70 19.23
N ASP A 239 -15.62 -1.50 19.76
CA ASP A 239 -14.63 -0.42 19.64
C ASP A 239 -13.23 -0.84 20.11
N SER A 240 -13.13 -1.64 21.19
CA SER A 240 -11.87 -2.21 21.68
C SER A 240 -11.20 -3.15 20.67
N THR A 241 -12.01 -3.87 19.90
CA THR A 241 -11.57 -4.79 18.85
C THR A 241 -11.02 -4.04 17.64
N SER A 242 -11.58 -2.87 17.32
CA SER A 242 -11.06 -2.01 16.24
C SER A 242 -9.65 -1.49 16.55
N LEU A 243 -9.36 -1.17 17.82
CA LEU A 243 -8.03 -0.73 18.28
C LEU A 243 -7.01 -1.87 18.22
N GLU A 244 -7.41 -3.09 18.61
CA GLU A 244 -6.56 -4.28 18.48
C GLU A 244 -6.23 -4.58 17.01
N PHE A 245 -7.22 -4.46 16.11
CA PHE A 245 -7.01 -4.65 14.68
C PHE A 245 -6.04 -3.62 14.08
N LEU A 246 -6.14 -2.34 14.47
CA LEU A 246 -5.21 -1.30 14.04
C LEU A 246 -3.78 -1.54 14.57
N LYS A 247 -3.65 -2.06 15.79
CA LYS A 247 -2.37 -2.45 16.35
C LYS A 247 -1.75 -3.59 15.54
N ASP A 248 -2.51 -4.66 15.29
CA ASP A 248 -2.06 -5.80 14.48
C ASP A 248 -1.64 -5.36 13.07
N TYR A 249 -2.40 -4.45 12.45
CA TYR A 249 -2.08 -3.88 11.15
C TYR A 249 -0.77 -3.09 11.17
N THR A 250 -0.57 -2.26 12.19
CA THR A 250 0.67 -1.47 12.35
C THR A 250 1.88 -2.41 12.50
N GLU A 251 1.73 -3.48 13.27
CA GLU A 251 2.80 -4.46 13.43
C GLU A 251 3.05 -5.26 12.13
N LEU A 252 2.02 -5.56 11.35
CA LEU A 252 2.15 -6.18 10.03
C LEU A 252 2.95 -5.27 9.08
N MET A 253 2.65 -3.97 9.03
CA MET A 253 3.39 -3.02 8.19
C MET A 253 4.85 -2.88 8.63
N ALA A 254 5.13 -2.95 9.93
CA ALA A 254 6.51 -2.95 10.44
C ALA A 254 7.30 -4.21 10.01
N GLU A 255 6.67 -5.39 10.04
CA GLU A 255 7.31 -6.63 9.55
C GLU A 255 7.48 -6.62 8.03
N TYR A 256 6.52 -6.05 7.28
CA TYR A 256 6.62 -5.88 5.84
C TYR A 256 7.77 -4.92 5.46
N SER A 257 7.93 -3.80 6.19
CA SER A 257 9.06 -2.88 5.99
C SER A 257 10.41 -3.58 6.20
N LYS A 258 10.54 -4.40 7.25
CA LYS A 258 11.75 -5.18 7.51
C LYS A 258 12.03 -6.20 6.42
N LEU A 259 10.99 -6.83 5.86
CA LEU A 259 11.16 -7.74 4.71
C LEU A 259 11.74 -6.99 3.50
N GLY A 260 11.28 -5.77 3.23
CA GLY A 260 11.85 -4.93 2.17
C GLY A 260 13.34 -4.64 2.38
N GLU A 261 13.75 -4.33 3.61
CA GLU A 261 15.16 -4.15 3.98
C GLU A 261 15.96 -5.46 3.78
N THR A 262 15.44 -6.60 4.24
CA THR A 262 16.09 -7.91 4.07
C THR A 262 16.25 -8.25 2.60
N VAL A 263 15.24 -8.03 1.76
CA VAL A 263 15.33 -8.29 0.30
C VAL A 263 16.35 -7.38 -0.37
N ASN A 264 16.37 -6.08 -0.03
CA ASN A 264 17.33 -5.13 -0.59
C ASN A 264 18.79 -5.44 -0.21
N ASN A 265 19.02 -6.07 0.94
CA ASN A 265 20.37 -6.44 1.41
C ASN A 265 20.95 -7.68 0.71
N VAL A 266 20.14 -8.46 -0.02
CA VAL A 266 20.59 -9.69 -0.69
C VAL A 266 21.02 -9.46 -2.15
N GLY A 267 20.79 -8.26 -2.71
CA GLY A 267 21.24 -7.90 -4.06
C GLY A 267 20.59 -8.73 -5.18
N ASP A 268 21.26 -8.81 -6.34
CA ASP A 268 20.76 -9.44 -7.58
C ASP A 268 20.50 -10.97 -7.48
N ASP A 269 20.87 -11.61 -6.37
CA ASP A 269 20.74 -13.06 -6.15
C ASP A 269 19.31 -13.49 -5.76
N PHE A 270 18.42 -12.53 -5.43
CA PHE A 270 17.02 -12.82 -5.22
C PHE A 270 16.24 -12.68 -6.53
N SER A 271 15.82 -13.80 -7.13
CA SER A 271 15.24 -13.79 -8.47
C SER A 271 14.02 -12.86 -8.55
N ALA A 272 13.93 -12.08 -9.63
CA ALA A 272 12.78 -11.21 -9.89
C ALA A 272 11.45 -11.99 -9.88
N SER A 273 11.49 -13.27 -10.27
CA SER A 273 10.35 -14.20 -10.23
C SER A 273 9.90 -14.52 -8.80
N ASP A 274 10.84 -14.78 -7.88
CA ASP A 274 10.51 -15.08 -6.49
C ASP A 274 10.04 -13.83 -5.75
N SER A 275 10.67 -12.69 -6.01
CA SER A 275 10.17 -11.37 -5.59
C SER A 275 8.73 -11.15 -6.03
N MET A 276 8.45 -11.32 -7.33
CA MET A 276 7.13 -11.06 -7.88
C MET A 276 6.06 -11.99 -7.30
N LYS A 277 6.37 -13.27 -7.06
CA LYS A 277 5.46 -14.21 -6.39
C LYS A 277 5.12 -13.77 -4.96
N ILE A 278 6.11 -13.32 -4.20
CA ILE A 278 5.91 -12.84 -2.83
C ILE A 278 5.04 -11.59 -2.83
N TYR A 279 5.37 -10.60 -3.67
CA TYR A 279 4.58 -9.38 -3.81
C TYR A 279 3.13 -9.70 -4.20
N THR A 280 2.92 -10.61 -5.16
CA THR A 280 1.59 -11.01 -5.62
C THR A 280 0.79 -11.71 -4.51
N ASN A 281 1.41 -12.62 -3.75
CA ASN A 281 0.75 -13.31 -2.63
C ASN A 281 0.36 -12.31 -1.53
N MET A 282 1.28 -11.42 -1.14
CA MET A 282 1.02 -10.40 -0.11
C MET A 282 -0.05 -9.41 -0.56
N LEU A 283 -0.04 -8.98 -1.83
CA LEU A 283 -1.09 -8.12 -2.39
C LEU A 283 -2.45 -8.80 -2.36
N THR A 284 -2.52 -10.10 -2.70
CA THR A 284 -3.75 -10.88 -2.65
C THR A 284 -4.32 -10.94 -1.23
N LYS A 285 -3.46 -11.20 -0.24
CA LYS A 285 -3.87 -11.23 1.18
C LYS A 285 -4.28 -9.84 1.69
N TYR A 286 -3.57 -8.79 1.29
CA TYR A 286 -3.94 -7.41 1.60
C TYR A 286 -5.32 -7.05 1.05
N THR A 287 -5.59 -7.34 -0.23
CA THR A 287 -6.90 -7.09 -0.84
C THR A 287 -8.00 -7.82 -0.07
N LYS A 288 -7.80 -9.11 0.24
CA LYS A 288 -8.77 -9.89 1.03
C LYS A 288 -9.00 -9.32 2.43
N LEU A 289 -7.95 -8.86 3.10
CA LEU A 289 -8.05 -8.23 4.42
C LEU A 289 -8.88 -6.93 4.36
N MET A 290 -8.63 -6.09 3.34
CA MET A 290 -9.36 -4.84 3.14
C MET A 290 -10.83 -5.06 2.78
N GLU A 291 -11.13 -6.07 1.95
CA GLU A 291 -12.50 -6.48 1.64
C GLU A 291 -13.26 -6.91 2.90
N LEU A 292 -12.62 -7.68 3.79
CA LEU A 292 -13.24 -8.08 5.06
C LEU A 292 -13.43 -6.89 5.99
N TYR A 293 -12.43 -6.01 6.09
CA TYR A 293 -12.53 -4.81 6.92
C TYR A 293 -13.66 -3.88 6.47
N SER A 294 -13.86 -3.70 5.15
CA SER A 294 -14.97 -2.88 4.62
C SER A 294 -16.37 -3.42 4.96
N LYS A 295 -16.48 -4.70 5.33
CA LYS A 295 -17.75 -5.30 5.78
C LYS A 295 -18.01 -5.09 7.27
N LEU A 296 -17.01 -4.61 8.02
CA LEU A 296 -17.08 -4.32 9.45
C LEU A 296 -17.37 -2.84 9.75
N SER A 297 -17.15 -1.96 8.75
CA SER A 297 -17.43 -0.52 8.79
C SER A 297 -18.79 -0.17 8.21
#